data_AF-A0A314YCA7-F1
#
_entry.id   AF-A0A314YCA7-F1
#
_cell.length_a   1.000
_cell.length_b   1.000
_cell.length_c   1.000
_cell.angle_alpha   90.00
_cell.angle_beta   90.00
_cell.angle_gamma   90.00
#
_symmetry.space_group_name_H-M   'P 1'
#
loop_
_entity.id
_entity.type
_entity.pdbx_description
1 polymer ?
#
loop_
_entity_poly.entity_id
_entity_poly.type
_entity_poly.pdbx_seq_one_letter_code
_entity_poly.pdbx_strand_id
1 'polypeptide(L)'
;MYVTRPLSMYRKSPSTLSIKPPDAPHSGYMVITDEEAESKDTSCWGLCKRGKVKKLPFPQDKILTIVYTSEYQEATTTKVWFIPVLDQPLSSNCYYVIRANGRHKGKACRCSRERDMTNCCIRESLAPDGVPPKFLKKKGWKVRSSSMYRNQLTDALGLDASLRSRLPDFNFPIFKKRSASSVVGRWYCPFAFVREKATIRHQMKKSKFYRITLEQWWEEIYSRGNVNNEGNVVNVSVDVQREVALVSATEAVKDDRNGRTGFTWFKAYNPRSKKVVSVGLSSAIVQNMRWVLEAGGWVNGDEMDVRVERVEEITGENRWRKFGCYVMVESFSLRRMDGSLAWRSDFRHTDKIRCKWE
;
A
#
# COMPACT_ATOMS: atom_id res chain seq x y z
N MET A 1 2.80 -1.06 5.66
CA MET A 1 2.31 -1.67 4.40
C MET A 1 2.77 -3.13 4.31
N TYR A 2 2.27 -3.95 3.37
CA TYR A 2 2.67 -5.37 3.29
C TYR A 2 3.67 -5.64 2.14
N VAL A 3 4.71 -6.43 2.43
CA VAL A 3 5.63 -6.99 1.43
C VAL A 3 5.35 -8.48 1.19
N THR A 4 5.52 -8.98 -0.03
CA THR A 4 5.28 -10.40 -0.35
C THR A 4 6.44 -11.28 0.08
N ARG A 5 6.12 -12.52 0.47
CA ARG A 5 7.08 -13.62 0.67
C ARG A 5 6.46 -14.94 0.20
N PRO A 6 7.20 -15.82 -0.51
CA PRO A 6 6.68 -17.09 -0.99
C PRO A 6 6.44 -18.08 0.15
N LEU A 7 5.40 -18.91 0.06
CA LEU A 7 5.04 -19.89 1.08
C LEU A 7 6.09 -21.00 1.21
N SER A 8 6.76 -21.38 0.12
CA SER A 8 7.82 -22.41 0.13
C SER A 8 9.02 -22.03 1.00
N MET A 9 9.40 -20.75 1.04
CA MET A 9 10.48 -20.23 1.88
C MET A 9 10.28 -20.60 3.36
N TYR A 10 9.09 -20.32 3.90
CA TYR A 10 8.75 -20.66 5.29
C TYR A 10 8.63 -22.16 5.54
N ARG A 11 8.26 -22.94 4.51
CA ARG A 11 8.22 -24.41 4.59
C ARG A 11 9.61 -25.05 4.59
N LYS A 12 10.60 -24.45 3.92
CA LYS A 12 12.01 -24.88 3.93
C LYS A 12 12.71 -24.47 5.23
N SER A 13 12.52 -23.22 5.65
CA SER A 13 13.27 -22.61 6.75
C SER A 13 12.33 -22.00 7.79
N PRO A 14 11.73 -22.80 8.70
CA PRO A 14 10.74 -22.31 9.68
C PRO A 14 11.24 -21.19 10.60
N SER A 15 12.56 -21.11 10.84
CA SER A 15 13.20 -19.99 11.57
C SER A 15 12.89 -18.62 10.97
N THR A 16 12.68 -18.53 9.64
CA THR A 16 12.33 -17.28 8.96
C THR A 16 10.96 -16.72 9.36
N LEU A 17 10.10 -17.50 10.01
CA LEU A 17 8.81 -17.02 10.54
C LEU A 17 8.96 -16.01 11.67
N SER A 18 10.06 -16.06 12.42
CA SER A 18 10.35 -15.15 13.53
C SER A 18 11.07 -13.86 13.12
N ILE A 19 11.40 -13.71 11.84
CA ILE A 19 11.89 -12.45 11.29
C ILE A 19 10.76 -11.41 11.39
N LYS A 20 11.07 -10.23 11.95
CA LYS A 20 10.11 -9.11 12.03
C LYS A 20 9.87 -8.50 10.64
N PRO A 21 8.68 -7.92 10.38
CA PRO A 21 8.47 -7.08 9.20
C PRO A 21 9.51 -5.95 9.08
N PRO A 22 9.68 -5.34 7.88
CA PRO A 22 10.58 -4.20 7.69
C PRO A 22 10.34 -3.07 8.70
N ASP A 23 11.41 -2.36 9.09
CA ASP A 23 11.45 -1.44 10.24
C ASP A 23 10.43 -0.28 10.21
N ALA A 24 9.86 0.03 9.04
CA ALA A 24 8.78 1.01 8.90
C ALA A 24 7.56 0.61 9.75
N PRO A 25 7.01 1.47 10.62
CA PRO A 25 5.90 1.14 11.52
C PRO A 25 4.63 0.80 10.73
N HIS A 26 3.80 -0.10 11.25
CA HIS A 26 2.64 -0.69 10.56
C HIS A 26 3.00 -1.51 9.31
N SER A 27 4.11 -2.25 9.35
CA SER A 27 4.56 -3.14 8.28
C SER A 27 4.13 -4.60 8.50
N GLY A 28 4.02 -5.39 7.43
CA GLY A 28 3.62 -6.78 7.52
C GLY A 28 4.11 -7.65 6.38
N TYR A 29 4.08 -8.97 6.59
CA TYR A 29 4.32 -9.95 5.54
C TYR A 29 3.02 -10.44 4.92
N MET A 30 3.02 -10.61 3.61
CA MET A 30 1.93 -11.23 2.84
C MET A 30 2.46 -12.50 2.21
N VAL A 31 2.02 -13.64 2.73
CA VAL A 31 2.45 -14.94 2.25
C VAL A 31 1.66 -15.31 1.00
N ILE A 32 2.36 -15.51 -0.11
CA ILE A 32 1.78 -15.89 -1.39
C ILE A 32 2.17 -17.32 -1.74
N THR A 33 1.25 -18.09 -2.33
CA THR A 33 1.57 -19.45 -2.75
C THR A 33 2.30 -19.43 -4.08
N ASP A 34 3.59 -19.77 -4.03
CA ASP A 34 4.48 -19.99 -5.17
C ASP A 34 4.36 -21.44 -5.70
N GLU A 35 4.89 -21.68 -6.90
CA GLU A 35 4.77 -22.95 -7.63
C GLU A 35 5.31 -24.15 -6.85
N GLU A 36 6.39 -23.98 -6.07
CA GLU A 36 6.97 -25.05 -5.26
C GLU A 36 6.08 -25.40 -4.04
N ALA A 37 5.40 -24.40 -3.46
CA ALA A 37 4.40 -24.67 -2.43
C ALA A 37 3.15 -25.36 -3.02
N GLU A 38 2.77 -25.04 -4.26
CA GLU A 38 1.63 -25.67 -4.93
C GLU A 38 1.89 -27.11 -5.40
N SER A 39 3.10 -27.41 -5.90
CA SER A 39 3.49 -28.78 -6.26
C SER A 39 3.48 -29.69 -5.04
N LYS A 40 4.02 -29.23 -3.91
CA LYS A 40 3.98 -29.93 -2.60
C LYS A 40 2.57 -30.14 -2.04
N ASP A 41 1.62 -29.27 -2.40
CA ASP A 41 0.20 -29.39 -2.01
C ASP A 41 -0.63 -30.22 -3.00
N THR A 42 -0.02 -30.77 -4.05
CA THR A 42 -0.69 -31.59 -5.06
C THR A 42 -0.14 -33.02 -5.04
N SER A 43 -1.01 -34.00 -5.23
CA SER A 43 -0.65 -35.44 -5.33
C SER A 43 -1.20 -36.04 -6.60
N CYS A 44 -0.68 -37.22 -7.00
CA CYS A 44 -1.08 -37.96 -8.20
C CYS A 44 -0.95 -37.13 -9.48
N TRP A 45 0.29 -36.83 -9.91
CA TRP A 45 0.61 -36.19 -11.20
C TRP A 45 -0.19 -34.90 -11.51
N GLY A 46 -0.49 -34.10 -10.49
CA GLY A 46 -1.26 -32.84 -10.65
C GLY A 46 -2.78 -32.97 -10.47
N LEU A 47 -3.33 -34.19 -10.50
CA LEU A 47 -4.77 -34.44 -10.55
C LEU A 47 -5.47 -34.32 -9.18
N CYS A 48 -4.80 -34.70 -8.09
CA CYS A 48 -5.40 -34.72 -6.75
C CYS A 48 -4.85 -33.61 -5.84
N LYS A 49 -5.49 -32.43 -5.88
CA LYS A 49 -5.15 -31.29 -4.99
C LYS A 49 -5.46 -31.62 -3.53
N ARG A 50 -4.46 -31.57 -2.64
CA ARG A 50 -4.64 -31.79 -1.20
C ARG A 50 -5.30 -30.57 -0.58
N GLY A 51 -6.63 -30.52 -0.63
CA GLY A 51 -7.40 -29.38 -0.12
C GLY A 51 -7.27 -29.08 1.38
N LYS A 52 -6.52 -29.83 2.19
CA LYS A 52 -6.31 -29.59 3.64
C LYS A 52 -5.05 -28.75 3.87
N VAL A 53 -5.20 -27.55 4.44
CA VAL A 53 -4.05 -26.75 4.90
C VAL A 53 -3.60 -27.31 6.25
N LYS A 54 -2.40 -27.91 6.30
CA LYS A 54 -1.89 -28.63 7.49
C LYS A 54 -0.86 -27.85 8.32
N LYS A 55 -0.28 -26.77 7.79
CA LYS A 55 0.78 -25.99 8.42
C LYS A 55 0.54 -24.50 8.25
N LEU A 56 0.98 -23.72 9.23
CA LEU A 56 1.10 -22.27 9.16
C LEU A 56 2.41 -21.90 8.43
N PRO A 57 2.54 -20.68 7.89
CA PRO A 57 1.56 -19.59 7.88
C PRO A 57 0.45 -19.82 6.85
N PHE A 58 -0.72 -19.23 7.06
CA PHE A 58 -1.79 -19.27 6.05
C PHE A 58 -1.45 -18.40 4.84
N PRO A 59 -1.68 -18.87 3.59
CA PRO A 59 -1.50 -18.05 2.39
C PRO A 59 -2.59 -16.98 2.25
N GLN A 60 -2.18 -15.74 1.95
CA GLN A 60 -3.08 -14.58 1.75
C GLN A 60 -3.68 -14.53 0.34
N ASP A 61 -3.08 -15.18 -0.66
CA ASP A 61 -3.61 -15.25 -2.03
C ASP A 61 -4.89 -16.10 -2.16
N LYS A 62 -5.25 -16.85 -1.09
CA LYS A 62 -6.36 -17.81 -1.05
C LYS A 62 -7.39 -17.50 0.02
N ILE A 63 -8.66 -17.77 -0.28
CA ILE A 63 -9.75 -17.79 0.71
C ILE A 63 -9.83 -19.20 1.29
N LEU A 64 -9.75 -19.30 2.61
CA LEU A 64 -9.77 -20.57 3.33
C LEU A 64 -11.18 -20.88 3.85
N THR A 65 -11.51 -22.16 3.93
CA THR A 65 -12.77 -22.67 4.45
C THR A 65 -12.50 -23.41 5.75
N ILE A 66 -12.97 -22.87 6.86
CA ILE A 66 -12.99 -23.56 8.14
C ILE A 66 -14.18 -24.51 8.12
N VAL A 67 -13.89 -25.80 8.31
CA VAL A 67 -14.89 -26.86 8.40
C VAL A 67 -14.86 -27.40 9.83
N TYR A 68 -15.98 -27.31 10.53
CA TYR A 68 -16.17 -27.97 11.82
C TYR A 68 -17.24 -29.04 11.66
N THR A 69 -16.90 -30.27 12.02
CA THR A 69 -17.77 -31.44 12.00
C THR A 69 -17.96 -31.90 13.44
N SER A 70 -19.20 -32.07 13.86
CA SER A 70 -19.58 -32.68 15.13
C SER A 70 -20.39 -33.94 14.85
N GLU A 71 -20.35 -34.91 15.75
CA GLU A 71 -21.02 -36.21 15.59
C GLU A 71 -22.56 -36.09 15.45
N TYR A 72 -23.15 -35.03 16.01
CA TYR A 72 -24.61 -34.83 16.06
C TYR A 72 -25.17 -33.71 15.15
N GLN A 73 -24.34 -33.04 14.35
CA GLN A 73 -24.81 -31.92 13.49
C GLN A 73 -24.07 -31.86 12.16
N GLU A 74 -24.76 -31.37 11.13
CA GLU A 74 -24.17 -31.10 9.81
C GLU A 74 -22.87 -30.27 9.90
N ALA A 75 -21.93 -30.55 9.00
CA ALA A 75 -20.62 -29.91 8.99
C ALA A 75 -20.72 -28.40 8.69
N THR A 76 -20.66 -27.57 9.73
CA THR A 76 -20.66 -26.12 9.57
C THR A 76 -19.42 -25.66 8.79
N THR A 77 -19.64 -24.91 7.71
CA THR A 77 -18.56 -24.35 6.89
C THR A 77 -18.55 -22.82 6.96
N THR A 78 -17.35 -22.25 7.10
CA THR A 78 -17.16 -20.81 7.21
C THR A 78 -16.00 -20.40 6.32
N LYS A 79 -16.28 -19.64 5.24
CA LYS A 79 -15.23 -19.09 4.37
C LYS A 79 -14.69 -17.82 5.01
N VAL A 80 -13.39 -17.78 5.22
CA VAL A 80 -12.66 -16.68 5.85
C VAL A 80 -11.38 -16.39 5.09
N TRP A 81 -10.82 -15.23 5.40
CA TRP A 81 -9.58 -14.77 4.86
C TRP A 81 -8.74 -14.19 6.00
N PHE A 82 -7.51 -14.69 6.12
CA PHE A 82 -6.62 -14.37 7.22
C PHE A 82 -5.56 -13.39 6.72
N ILE A 83 -5.56 -12.19 7.30
CA ILE A 83 -4.56 -11.15 7.03
C ILE A 83 -3.64 -11.10 8.25
N PRO A 84 -2.30 -11.30 8.12
CA PRO A 84 -1.38 -11.20 9.24
C PRO A 84 -1.50 -9.83 9.93
N VAL A 85 -1.36 -9.80 11.26
CA VAL A 85 -1.37 -8.54 12.00
C VAL A 85 -0.09 -7.74 11.68
N LEU A 86 -0.22 -6.41 11.64
CA LEU A 86 0.91 -5.51 11.38
C LEU A 86 1.90 -5.50 12.57
N ASP A 87 3.16 -5.22 12.29
CA ASP A 87 4.28 -5.16 13.23
C ASP A 87 4.54 -6.45 14.03
N GLN A 88 3.97 -7.56 13.57
CA GLN A 88 4.14 -8.89 14.16
C GLN A 88 4.88 -9.83 13.20
N PRO A 89 5.83 -10.65 13.70
CA PRO A 89 6.41 -11.74 12.92
C PRO A 89 5.33 -12.80 12.63
N LEU A 90 5.49 -13.58 11.57
CA LEU A 90 4.52 -14.61 11.21
C LEU A 90 4.44 -15.75 12.25
N SER A 91 5.51 -15.98 13.02
CA SER A 91 5.53 -16.92 14.15
C SER A 91 4.60 -16.54 15.30
N SER A 92 4.14 -15.28 15.38
CA SER A 92 3.08 -14.86 16.30
C SER A 92 1.73 -15.51 16.00
N ASN A 93 1.54 -16.04 14.78
CA ASN A 93 0.29 -16.62 14.27
C ASN A 93 -0.95 -15.71 14.43
N CYS A 94 -0.75 -14.40 14.56
CA CYS A 94 -1.82 -13.42 14.73
C CYS A 94 -2.38 -12.97 13.37
N TYR A 95 -3.70 -13.12 13.16
CA TYR A 95 -4.38 -12.78 11.91
C TYR A 95 -5.72 -12.07 12.13
N TYR A 96 -5.95 -10.94 11.46
CA TYR A 96 -7.30 -10.40 11.28
C TYR A 96 -8.15 -11.38 10.45
N VAL A 97 -9.31 -11.75 11.00
CA VAL A 97 -10.19 -12.77 10.41
C VAL A 97 -11.36 -12.11 9.67
N ILE A 98 -11.29 -12.08 8.34
CA ILE A 98 -12.32 -11.47 7.50
C ILE A 98 -13.29 -12.54 6.99
N ARG A 99 -14.61 -12.34 7.14
CA ARG A 99 -15.63 -13.22 6.55
C ARG A 99 -15.61 -13.10 5.02
N ALA A 100 -15.49 -14.21 4.30
CA ALA A 100 -15.40 -14.21 2.83
C ALA A 100 -16.73 -14.51 2.11
N ASN A 101 -17.75 -14.98 2.84
CA ASN A 101 -19.09 -15.31 2.32
C ASN A 101 -20.23 -14.84 3.25
N GLY A 102 -21.47 -15.05 2.80
CA GLY A 102 -22.69 -14.79 3.57
C GLY A 102 -23.01 -13.31 3.83
N ARG A 103 -23.95 -13.07 4.75
CA ARG A 103 -24.44 -11.72 5.14
C ARG A 103 -23.34 -10.81 5.70
N HIS A 104 -22.30 -11.39 6.29
CA HIS A 104 -21.18 -10.66 6.91
C HIS A 104 -19.94 -10.53 6.00
N LYS A 105 -20.04 -10.86 4.70
CA LYS A 105 -18.89 -10.81 3.78
C LYS A 105 -18.16 -9.46 3.83
N GLY A 106 -16.84 -9.52 3.95
CA GLY A 106 -15.91 -8.41 4.05
C GLY A 106 -15.79 -7.79 5.44
N LYS A 107 -16.66 -8.14 6.40
CA LYS A 107 -16.54 -7.69 7.79
C LYS A 107 -15.48 -8.54 8.52
N ALA A 108 -14.69 -7.89 9.38
CA ALA A 108 -13.89 -8.58 10.37
C ALA A 108 -14.80 -9.34 11.36
N CYS A 109 -14.34 -10.48 11.85
CA CYS A 109 -15.05 -11.26 12.86
C CYS A 109 -14.88 -10.58 14.22
N ARG A 110 -15.96 -10.06 14.81
CA ARG A 110 -15.93 -9.47 16.16
C ARG A 110 -15.40 -10.46 17.20
N CYS A 111 -14.34 -10.07 17.89
CA CYS A 111 -14.01 -10.54 19.23
C CYS A 111 -15.06 -10.00 20.22
N SER A 112 -15.23 -10.65 21.37
CA SER A 112 -16.35 -10.34 22.28
C SER A 112 -15.99 -9.30 23.35
N ARG A 113 -15.70 -8.06 22.93
CA ARG A 113 -15.86 -6.79 23.68
C ARG A 113 -15.65 -5.61 22.72
N GLU A 114 -16.28 -4.47 23.00
CA GLU A 114 -16.41 -3.37 22.03
C GLU A 114 -15.21 -2.41 21.99
N ARG A 115 -14.34 -2.45 23.01
CA ARG A 115 -13.12 -1.64 23.09
C ARG A 115 -11.94 -2.20 22.25
N ASP A 116 -12.07 -3.43 21.75
CA ASP A 116 -10.95 -4.20 21.19
C ASP A 116 -10.96 -4.27 19.64
N MET A 117 -11.46 -3.23 18.97
CA MET A 117 -11.39 -3.16 17.50
C MET A 117 -9.96 -3.17 16.95
N THR A 118 -8.96 -2.95 17.81
CA THR A 118 -7.54 -2.87 17.48
C THR A 118 -6.88 -4.22 17.18
N ASN A 119 -7.32 -5.35 17.75
CA ASN A 119 -6.66 -6.65 17.52
C ASN A 119 -7.58 -7.87 17.63
N CYS A 120 -8.04 -8.39 16.49
CA CYS A 120 -8.70 -9.69 16.40
C CYS A 120 -7.66 -10.83 16.25
N CYS A 121 -6.83 -11.08 17.26
CA CYS A 121 -5.84 -12.16 17.22
C CYS A 121 -6.48 -13.54 17.41
N ILE A 122 -6.00 -14.53 16.65
CA ILE A 122 -6.24 -15.96 16.90
C ILE A 122 -5.06 -16.47 17.71
N ARG A 123 -5.32 -17.24 18.78
CA ARG A 123 -4.27 -17.74 19.67
C ARG A 123 -4.42 -19.24 19.93
N GLU A 124 -3.32 -19.95 19.73
CA GLU A 124 -2.89 -21.08 20.57
C GLU A 124 -1.43 -20.74 20.96
N SER A 125 -1.22 -20.25 22.19
CA SER A 125 -0.01 -19.48 22.63
C SER A 125 0.21 -18.13 21.90
N LEU A 126 0.68 -17.04 22.55
CA LEU A 126 0.96 -16.82 23.98
C LEU A 126 0.66 -15.38 24.50
N ALA A 127 -0.16 -14.57 23.80
CA ALA A 127 -0.54 -13.20 24.24
C ALA A 127 -1.91 -13.16 24.98
N PRO A 128 -2.13 -12.33 26.02
CA PRO A 128 -3.21 -12.59 26.98
C PRO A 128 -4.65 -12.37 26.45
N ASP A 129 -4.89 -11.36 25.60
CA ASP A 129 -6.23 -10.74 25.48
C ASP A 129 -6.98 -11.03 24.16
N GLY A 130 -6.33 -11.68 23.19
CA GLY A 130 -6.93 -11.97 21.88
C GLY A 130 -8.00 -13.05 21.94
N VAL A 131 -9.28 -12.67 21.98
CA VAL A 131 -10.42 -13.62 22.07
C VAL A 131 -10.84 -14.12 20.67
N PRO A 132 -10.53 -15.37 20.24
CA PRO A 132 -10.84 -15.81 18.88
C PRO A 132 -12.36 -15.86 18.61
N PRO A 133 -12.80 -15.65 17.34
CA PRO A 133 -14.20 -15.76 16.95
C PRO A 133 -14.85 -17.09 17.35
N LYS A 134 -16.16 -17.09 17.66
CA LYS A 134 -16.90 -18.27 18.18
C LYS A 134 -16.66 -19.59 17.43
N PHE A 135 -16.48 -19.55 16.10
CA PHE A 135 -16.25 -20.74 15.26
C PHE A 135 -14.81 -21.28 15.30
N LEU A 136 -13.84 -20.52 15.82
CA LEU A 136 -12.46 -20.95 16.06
C LEU A 136 -12.23 -21.37 17.53
N LYS A 137 -13.13 -21.01 18.45
CA LYS A 137 -13.08 -21.44 19.87
C LYS A 137 -13.33 -22.94 20.08
N LYS A 138 -14.07 -23.60 19.18
CA LYS A 138 -14.32 -25.05 19.25
C LYS A 138 -13.06 -25.81 18.83
N LYS A 139 -12.67 -26.87 19.53
CA LYS A 139 -11.60 -27.77 19.07
C LYS A 139 -12.06 -28.57 17.84
N GLY A 140 -11.11 -29.10 17.07
CA GLY A 140 -11.38 -30.05 15.97
C GLY A 140 -11.79 -29.47 14.62
N TRP A 141 -11.80 -28.14 14.44
CA TRP A 141 -11.95 -27.55 13.10
C TRP A 141 -10.77 -27.91 12.19
N LYS A 142 -11.06 -28.01 10.88
CA LYS A 142 -10.08 -28.33 9.84
C LYS A 142 -10.09 -27.23 8.79
N VAL A 143 -8.91 -26.74 8.42
CA VAL A 143 -8.76 -25.71 7.39
C VAL A 143 -8.69 -26.36 6.02
N ARG A 144 -9.54 -25.92 5.09
CA ARG A 144 -9.47 -26.31 3.68
C ARG A 144 -9.15 -25.11 2.79
N SER A 145 -8.24 -25.30 1.84
CA SER A 145 -7.99 -24.33 0.76
C SER A 145 -8.96 -24.58 -0.38
N SER A 146 -9.51 -23.51 -0.97
CA SER A 146 -10.33 -23.59 -2.18
C SER A 146 -9.53 -23.07 -3.37
N SER A 147 -9.37 -23.91 -4.40
CA SER A 147 -8.64 -23.58 -5.63
C SER A 147 -9.26 -22.45 -6.46
N MET A 148 -10.54 -22.11 -6.22
CA MET A 148 -11.33 -21.21 -7.07
C MET A 148 -11.06 -19.71 -6.88
N TYR A 149 -10.13 -19.31 -6.01
CA TYR A 149 -9.96 -17.90 -5.62
C TYR A 149 -8.51 -17.40 -5.63
N ARG A 150 -7.62 -18.01 -6.42
CA ARG A 150 -6.24 -17.51 -6.62
C ARG A 150 -6.30 -16.09 -7.17
N ASN A 151 -5.76 -15.14 -6.41
CA ASN A 151 -5.40 -13.84 -6.96
C ASN A 151 -3.99 -13.96 -7.56
N GLN A 152 -3.78 -13.48 -8.79
CA GLN A 152 -2.43 -13.22 -9.29
C GLN A 152 -1.86 -12.01 -8.54
N LEU A 153 -1.15 -12.30 -7.44
CA LEU A 153 -0.28 -11.34 -6.78
C LEU A 153 1.12 -11.50 -7.39
N THR A 154 1.74 -10.38 -7.71
CA THR A 154 3.14 -10.32 -8.16
C THR A 154 4.04 -10.00 -6.98
N ASP A 155 5.36 -10.06 -7.15
CA ASP A 155 6.26 -9.67 -6.09
C ASP A 155 6.21 -8.17 -5.76
N ALA A 156 6.23 -7.90 -4.46
CA ALA A 156 6.21 -6.58 -3.85
C ALA A 156 7.19 -6.62 -2.67
N LEU A 157 8.48 -6.42 -2.96
CA LEU A 157 9.56 -6.66 -2.00
C LEU A 157 9.72 -5.56 -0.94
N GLY A 158 9.06 -4.42 -1.12
CA GLY A 158 9.16 -3.23 -0.26
C GLY A 158 9.78 -2.04 -1.00
N LEU A 159 10.57 -1.26 -0.27
CA LEU A 159 11.36 -0.15 -0.80
C LEU A 159 12.69 -0.68 -1.35
N ASP A 160 13.07 -0.27 -2.56
CA ASP A 160 14.42 -0.41 -3.09
C ASP A 160 15.22 0.85 -2.72
N ALA A 161 15.95 0.79 -1.60
CA ALA A 161 16.75 1.91 -1.11
C ALA A 161 17.90 2.29 -2.07
N SER A 162 18.43 1.32 -2.82
CA SER A 162 19.51 1.54 -3.80
C SER A 162 19.00 2.28 -5.04
N LEU A 163 17.82 1.91 -5.53
CA LEU A 163 17.18 2.63 -6.64
C LEU A 163 16.70 4.02 -6.19
N ARG A 164 16.16 4.15 -4.97
CA ARG A 164 15.72 5.44 -4.40
C ARG A 164 16.87 6.44 -4.24
N SER A 165 18.05 5.99 -3.82
CA SER A 165 19.21 6.87 -3.58
C SER A 165 19.83 7.43 -4.85
N ARG A 166 19.67 6.74 -6.00
CA ARG A 166 20.20 7.19 -7.31
C ARG A 166 19.44 8.39 -7.90
N LEU A 167 18.19 8.61 -7.45
CA LEU A 167 17.23 9.55 -8.01
C LEU A 167 16.86 9.25 -9.49
N PRO A 168 15.80 9.87 -10.04
CA PRO A 168 15.49 9.80 -11.47
C PRO A 168 16.55 10.53 -12.31
N ASP A 169 16.74 10.07 -13.54
CA ASP A 169 17.61 10.76 -14.49
C ASP A 169 17.11 12.19 -14.78
N PHE A 170 18.05 13.13 -14.79
CA PHE A 170 17.82 14.55 -15.05
C PHE A 170 18.14 14.95 -16.50
N ASN A 171 18.80 14.08 -17.27
CA ASN A 171 19.16 14.27 -18.67
C ASN A 171 17.97 14.05 -19.62
N PHE A 172 17.00 14.95 -19.54
CA PHE A 172 15.83 14.99 -20.41
C PHE A 172 15.64 16.39 -21.03
N PRO A 173 15.02 16.52 -22.22
CA PRO A 173 14.84 17.82 -22.87
C PRO A 173 14.06 18.83 -22.02
N ILE A 174 14.52 20.07 -21.99
CA ILE A 174 13.99 21.16 -21.13
C ILE A 174 12.57 21.61 -21.51
N PHE A 175 12.05 21.25 -22.68
CA PHE A 175 10.64 21.45 -23.04
C PHE A 175 9.69 20.47 -22.34
N LYS A 176 10.19 19.38 -21.72
CA LYS A 176 9.36 18.47 -20.94
C LYS A 176 9.18 19.01 -19.52
N LYS A 177 7.92 19.18 -19.11
CA LYS A 177 7.54 19.56 -17.74
C LYS A 177 7.88 18.50 -16.67
N ARG A 178 8.24 17.28 -17.08
CA ARG A 178 8.49 16.16 -16.17
C ARG A 178 9.43 15.12 -16.78
N SER A 179 10.29 14.50 -15.95
CA SER A 179 11.17 13.39 -16.33
C SER A 179 10.41 12.07 -16.52
N ALA A 180 11.11 11.04 -17.00
CA ALA A 180 10.65 9.67 -16.79
C ALA A 180 10.53 9.36 -15.28
N SER A 181 9.60 8.50 -14.91
CA SER A 181 9.35 8.12 -13.51
C SER A 181 9.89 6.73 -13.17
N SER A 182 10.59 6.62 -12.05
CA SER A 182 11.14 5.36 -11.53
C SER A 182 10.27 4.82 -10.39
N VAL A 183 9.88 3.54 -10.45
CA VAL A 183 9.17 2.87 -9.35
C VAL A 183 10.18 2.34 -8.34
N VAL A 184 10.34 3.05 -7.22
CA VAL A 184 11.32 2.76 -6.16
C VAL A 184 10.76 1.94 -5.01
N GLY A 185 9.45 1.71 -4.95
CA GLY A 185 8.84 0.86 -3.92
C GLY A 185 7.57 0.18 -4.37
N ARG A 186 7.33 -1.05 -3.88
CA ARG A 186 6.14 -1.86 -4.17
C ARG A 186 5.66 -2.60 -2.93
N TRP A 187 4.38 -2.43 -2.59
CA TRP A 187 3.70 -3.10 -1.49
C TRP A 187 2.27 -3.50 -1.88
N TYR A 188 1.63 -4.29 -1.02
CA TYR A 188 0.18 -4.48 -1.03
C TYR A 188 -0.49 -3.89 0.20
N CYS A 189 -1.77 -3.56 0.04
CA CYS A 189 -2.66 -3.11 1.09
C CYS A 189 -3.97 -3.93 1.03
N PRO A 190 -4.26 -4.78 2.02
CA PRO A 190 -5.55 -5.46 2.12
C PRO A 190 -6.72 -4.47 2.20
N PHE A 191 -7.85 -4.80 1.58
CA PHE A 191 -9.01 -3.88 1.51
C PHE A 191 -9.56 -3.47 2.89
N ALA A 192 -9.28 -4.22 3.95
CA ALA A 192 -9.64 -3.88 5.31
C ALA A 192 -9.12 -2.49 5.75
N PHE A 193 -7.97 -2.07 5.20
CA PHE A 193 -7.28 -0.80 5.46
C PHE A 193 -7.64 0.34 4.48
N VAL A 194 -8.57 0.09 3.55
CA VAL A 194 -9.05 1.07 2.57
C VAL A 194 -10.58 1.19 2.65
N ARG A 195 -11.13 2.39 2.50
CA ARG A 195 -12.56 2.63 2.35
C ARG A 195 -12.82 3.34 1.05
N GLU A 196 -13.76 2.83 0.27
CA GLU A 196 -14.27 3.46 -0.94
C GLU A 196 -15.78 3.68 -0.80
N LYS A 197 -16.37 4.44 -1.73
CA LYS A 197 -17.83 4.66 -1.84
C LYS A 197 -18.57 3.41 -2.36
N ALA A 198 -18.43 2.29 -1.64
CA ALA A 198 -19.05 1.00 -1.94
C ALA A 198 -19.33 0.22 -0.65
N THR A 199 -20.26 -0.73 -0.69
CA THR A 199 -20.43 -1.65 0.45
C THR A 199 -19.18 -2.51 0.62
N ILE A 200 -18.77 -2.78 1.86
CA ILE A 200 -17.61 -3.62 2.20
C ILE A 200 -17.67 -5.00 1.50
N ARG A 201 -18.89 -5.56 1.36
CA ARG A 201 -19.14 -6.81 0.62
C ARG A 201 -18.79 -6.71 -0.87
N HIS A 202 -19.07 -5.56 -1.50
CA HIS A 202 -18.76 -5.28 -2.90
C HIS A 202 -17.28 -4.96 -3.09
N GLN A 203 -16.69 -4.15 -2.19
CA GLN A 203 -15.26 -3.85 -2.19
C GLN A 203 -14.43 -5.14 -2.13
N MET A 204 -14.68 -6.04 -1.16
CA MET A 204 -14.01 -7.35 -1.10
C MET A 204 -14.23 -8.22 -2.35
N LYS A 205 -15.35 -8.04 -3.09
CA LYS A 205 -15.59 -8.77 -4.34
C LYS A 205 -14.71 -8.23 -5.48
N LYS A 206 -14.57 -6.90 -5.61
CA LYS A 206 -13.80 -6.24 -6.68
C LYS A 206 -12.30 -6.14 -6.41
N SER A 207 -11.89 -5.87 -5.18
CA SER A 207 -10.50 -5.66 -4.79
C SER A 207 -10.29 -6.17 -3.37
N LYS A 208 -9.74 -7.38 -3.23
CA LYS A 208 -9.29 -7.92 -1.94
C LYS A 208 -8.04 -7.19 -1.45
N PHE A 209 -7.21 -6.72 -2.38
CA PHE A 209 -6.02 -5.93 -2.13
C PHE A 209 -6.01 -4.72 -3.06
N TYR A 210 -5.12 -3.79 -2.74
CA TYR A 210 -4.68 -2.70 -3.58
C TYR A 210 -3.16 -2.80 -3.70
N ARG A 211 -2.62 -2.53 -4.89
CA ARG A 211 -1.17 -2.37 -5.09
C ARG A 211 -0.79 -0.95 -4.69
N ILE A 212 0.23 -0.81 -3.85
CA ILE A 212 0.86 0.47 -3.56
C ILE A 212 2.19 0.52 -4.32
N THR A 213 2.41 1.61 -5.05
CA THR A 213 3.73 1.96 -5.60
C THR A 213 4.23 3.26 -4.98
N LEU A 214 5.54 3.37 -4.79
CA LEU A 214 6.24 4.65 -4.63
C LEU A 214 7.00 4.93 -5.93
N GLU A 215 6.71 6.08 -6.54
CA GLU A 215 7.33 6.57 -7.79
C GLU A 215 8.14 7.84 -7.50
N GLN A 216 9.25 8.04 -8.21
CA GLN A 216 10.04 9.26 -8.20
C GLN A 216 10.12 9.89 -9.60
N TRP A 217 10.09 11.22 -9.71
CA TRP A 217 10.38 11.98 -10.94
C TRP A 217 10.88 13.41 -10.62
N TRP A 218 11.38 14.10 -11.64
CA TRP A 218 11.59 15.56 -11.63
C TRP A 218 10.40 16.27 -12.27
N GLU A 219 9.92 17.36 -11.66
CA GLU A 219 8.76 18.16 -12.12
C GLU A 219 9.12 19.64 -12.21
N GLU A 220 8.78 20.29 -13.33
CA GLU A 220 9.05 21.72 -13.56
C GLU A 220 8.20 22.56 -12.60
N ILE A 221 8.87 23.36 -11.77
CA ILE A 221 8.23 24.36 -10.87
C ILE A 221 8.33 25.77 -11.43
N TYR A 222 9.33 26.05 -12.26
CA TYR A 222 9.50 27.35 -12.92
C TYR A 222 10.25 27.19 -14.24
N SER A 223 9.88 27.97 -15.25
CA SER A 223 10.65 28.09 -16.49
C SER A 223 10.58 29.51 -17.06
N ARG A 224 11.66 29.93 -17.72
CA ARG A 224 11.80 31.25 -18.35
C ARG A 224 12.47 31.09 -19.71
N GLY A 225 11.97 31.79 -20.72
CA GLY A 225 12.64 31.93 -22.02
C GLY A 225 13.42 33.25 -22.07
N ASN A 226 14.58 33.26 -22.72
CA ASN A 226 15.35 34.48 -22.96
C ASN A 226 15.08 35.02 -24.38
N VAL A 227 13.94 35.68 -24.55
CA VAL A 227 13.53 36.25 -25.85
C VAL A 227 14.32 37.52 -26.19
N ASN A 228 14.73 38.27 -25.17
CA ASN A 228 15.25 39.63 -25.31
C ASN A 228 16.79 39.73 -25.13
N ASN A 229 17.50 38.62 -24.92
CA ASN A 229 18.87 38.61 -24.39
C ASN A 229 19.00 39.38 -23.06
N GLU A 230 18.01 39.22 -22.19
CA GLU A 230 18.09 39.63 -20.79
C GLU A 230 19.25 38.87 -20.10
N GLY A 231 19.84 39.51 -19.09
CA GLY A 231 21.16 39.15 -18.56
C GLY A 231 21.30 37.75 -17.95
N ASN A 232 22.51 37.46 -17.49
CA ASN A 232 22.94 36.10 -17.11
C ASN A 232 22.29 35.54 -15.83
N VAL A 233 21.43 36.30 -15.15
CA VAL A 233 20.86 35.98 -13.84
C VAL A 233 19.35 35.73 -13.95
N VAL A 234 18.90 34.57 -13.45
CA VAL A 234 17.49 34.21 -13.33
C VAL A 234 17.10 34.10 -11.86
N ASN A 235 16.22 35.00 -11.44
CA ASN A 235 15.58 34.94 -10.12
C ASN A 235 14.34 34.05 -10.21
N VAL A 236 14.36 32.94 -9.49
CA VAL A 236 13.22 32.03 -9.29
C VAL A 236 12.51 32.46 -8.00
N SER A 237 11.21 32.70 -8.07
CA SER A 237 10.32 32.91 -6.93
C SER A 237 8.98 32.25 -7.26
N VAL A 238 8.70 31.08 -6.69
CA VAL A 238 7.46 30.33 -6.95
C VAL A 238 6.96 29.60 -5.71
N ASP A 239 5.65 29.63 -5.47
CA ASP A 239 5.01 28.87 -4.41
C ASP A 239 4.78 27.42 -4.85
N VAL A 240 5.30 26.47 -4.07
CA VAL A 240 5.26 25.04 -4.39
C VAL A 240 4.42 24.29 -3.37
N GLN A 241 3.30 23.74 -3.83
CA GLN A 241 2.45 22.86 -3.01
C GLN A 241 3.17 21.54 -2.72
N ARG A 242 3.36 21.21 -1.44
CA ARG A 242 4.18 20.08 -0.98
C ARG A 242 3.48 18.74 -1.03
N GLU A 243 2.17 18.70 -0.77
CA GLU A 243 1.34 17.50 -0.82
C GLU A 243 0.12 17.77 -1.71
N VAL A 244 0.02 17.10 -2.86
CA VAL A 244 -1.17 17.15 -3.73
C VAL A 244 -1.76 15.76 -3.88
N ALA A 245 -2.94 15.55 -3.30
CA ALA A 245 -3.66 14.29 -3.35
C ALA A 245 -4.68 14.25 -4.51
N LEU A 246 -4.86 13.08 -5.13
CA LEU A 246 -5.85 12.84 -6.17
C LEU A 246 -6.68 11.60 -5.85
N VAL A 247 -8.00 11.68 -6.06
CA VAL A 247 -8.94 10.56 -6.02
C VAL A 247 -9.60 10.44 -7.38
N SER A 248 -9.51 9.27 -8.02
CA SER A 248 -10.01 9.04 -9.39
C SER A 248 -9.55 10.11 -10.41
N ALA A 249 -8.26 10.48 -10.35
CA ALA A 249 -7.64 11.53 -11.19
C ALA A 249 -8.27 12.93 -11.09
N THR A 250 -9.01 13.21 -10.01
CA THR A 250 -9.46 14.55 -9.62
C THR A 250 -8.76 14.93 -8.33
N GLU A 251 -8.33 16.18 -8.19
CA GLU A 251 -7.69 16.69 -6.97
C GLU A 251 -8.60 16.51 -5.75
N ALA A 252 -8.00 16.13 -4.62
CA ALA A 252 -8.71 15.68 -3.44
C ALA A 252 -8.24 16.42 -2.18
N VAL A 253 -9.19 17.05 -1.50
CA VAL A 253 -8.93 17.67 -0.19
C VAL A 253 -8.80 16.57 0.86
N LYS A 254 -7.76 16.68 1.67
CA LYS A 254 -7.48 15.84 2.85
C LYS A 254 -8.34 16.32 4.02
N ASP A 255 -9.15 15.43 4.58
CA ASP A 255 -10.07 15.69 5.69
C ASP A 255 -9.58 14.96 6.95
N ASP A 256 -8.69 15.64 7.67
CA ASP A 256 -8.13 15.15 8.94
C ASP A 256 -9.06 15.36 10.15
N ARG A 257 -10.20 16.07 9.98
CA ARG A 257 -11.16 16.35 11.06
C ARG A 257 -11.84 15.10 11.62
N ASN A 258 -11.68 13.95 10.96
CA ASN A 258 -12.42 12.71 11.23
C ASN A 258 -11.60 11.59 11.90
N GLY A 259 -10.53 11.97 12.64
CA GLY A 259 -9.61 11.05 13.32
C GLY A 259 -10.27 10.00 14.24
N ARG A 260 -11.49 10.27 14.75
CA ARG A 260 -12.31 9.30 15.50
C ARG A 260 -12.59 7.99 14.74
N THR A 261 -12.48 7.99 13.41
CA THR A 261 -12.77 6.79 12.59
C THR A 261 -11.56 5.86 12.37
N GLY A 262 -10.34 6.30 12.69
CA GLY A 262 -9.10 5.57 12.36
C GLY A 262 -8.76 5.55 10.86
N PHE A 263 -9.38 6.44 10.07
CA PHE A 263 -9.13 6.63 8.63
C PHE A 263 -8.94 8.11 8.31
N THR A 264 -7.88 8.43 7.59
CA THR A 264 -7.71 9.73 6.91
C THR A 264 -8.51 9.70 5.61
N TRP A 265 -9.34 10.70 5.38
CA TRP A 265 -10.22 10.75 4.21
C TRP A 265 -9.73 11.74 3.18
N PHE A 266 -9.73 11.34 1.91
CA PHE A 266 -9.46 12.18 0.76
C PHE A 266 -10.76 12.33 -0.03
N LYS A 267 -11.17 13.56 -0.30
CA LYS A 267 -12.45 13.88 -0.96
C LYS A 267 -12.20 14.73 -2.22
N ALA A 268 -12.51 14.18 -3.38
CA ALA A 268 -12.50 14.91 -4.64
C ALA A 268 -13.93 15.24 -5.08
N TYR A 269 -14.20 16.51 -5.38
CA TYR A 269 -15.45 16.91 -6.03
C TYR A 269 -15.28 16.84 -7.55
N ASN A 270 -16.03 15.97 -8.22
CA ASN A 270 -16.00 15.87 -9.67
C ASN A 270 -17.13 16.75 -10.27
N PRO A 271 -16.80 17.89 -10.92
CA PRO A 271 -17.81 18.85 -11.38
C PRO A 271 -18.70 18.28 -12.51
N ARG A 272 -18.14 17.43 -13.38
CA ARG A 272 -18.88 16.80 -14.50
C ARG A 272 -20.02 15.90 -13.99
N SER A 273 -19.81 15.20 -12.89
CA SER A 273 -20.80 14.27 -12.30
C SER A 273 -21.59 14.85 -11.14
N LYS A 274 -21.27 16.09 -10.71
CA LYS A 274 -21.78 16.76 -9.50
C LYS A 274 -21.74 15.87 -8.25
N LYS A 275 -20.73 15.00 -8.15
CA LYS A 275 -20.59 13.99 -7.07
C LYS A 275 -19.22 14.07 -6.42
N VAL A 276 -19.23 14.02 -5.08
CA VAL A 276 -18.01 13.76 -4.30
C VAL A 276 -17.65 12.28 -4.39
N VAL A 277 -16.42 12.00 -4.78
CA VAL A 277 -15.75 10.69 -4.67
C VAL A 277 -14.81 10.78 -3.47
N SER A 278 -14.77 9.72 -2.65
CA SER A 278 -13.88 9.68 -1.49
C SER A 278 -13.20 8.34 -1.32
N VAL A 279 -11.96 8.40 -0.84
CA VAL A 279 -11.16 7.26 -0.41
C VAL A 279 -10.66 7.52 1.01
N GLY A 280 -10.89 6.58 1.91
CA GLY A 280 -10.31 6.58 3.26
C GLY A 280 -9.14 5.61 3.33
N LEU A 281 -7.99 6.06 3.83
CA LEU A 281 -6.85 5.20 4.16
C LEU A 281 -6.75 5.07 5.68
N SER A 282 -6.59 3.85 6.19
CA SER A 282 -6.44 3.67 7.65
C SER A 282 -5.19 4.38 8.16
N SER A 283 -5.25 5.00 9.34
CA SER A 283 -4.15 5.79 9.92
C SER A 283 -2.82 5.02 9.97
N ALA A 284 -2.86 3.71 10.20
CA ALA A 284 -1.70 2.80 10.15
C ALA A 284 -0.95 2.85 8.80
N ILE A 285 -1.67 2.84 7.68
CA ILE A 285 -1.07 2.91 6.33
C ILE A 285 -0.53 4.32 6.05
N VAL A 286 -1.24 5.37 6.48
CA VAL A 286 -0.79 6.76 6.33
C VAL A 286 0.47 7.02 7.15
N GLN A 287 0.56 6.51 8.38
CA GLN A 287 1.76 6.59 9.22
C GLN A 287 2.94 5.84 8.60
N ASN A 288 2.73 4.64 8.03
CA ASN A 288 3.77 3.91 7.31
C ASN A 288 4.27 4.68 6.07
N MET A 289 3.36 5.30 5.29
CA MET A 289 3.72 6.14 4.15
C MET A 289 4.53 7.38 4.58
N ARG A 290 4.08 8.08 5.64
CA ARG A 290 4.79 9.24 6.21
C ARG A 290 6.20 8.86 6.65
N TRP A 291 6.38 7.77 7.40
CA TRP A 291 7.70 7.31 7.82
C TRP A 291 8.63 7.01 6.63
N VAL A 292 8.09 6.42 5.55
CA VAL A 292 8.88 6.17 4.33
C VAL A 292 9.32 7.49 3.66
N LEU A 293 8.46 8.51 3.64
CA LEU A 293 8.78 9.85 3.11
C LEU A 293 9.84 10.55 3.97
N GLU A 294 9.65 10.59 5.29
CA GLU A 294 10.58 11.18 6.26
C GLU A 294 11.96 10.51 6.19
N ALA A 295 12.02 9.16 6.10
CA ALA A 295 13.26 8.41 5.87
C ALA A 295 13.90 8.65 4.48
N GLY A 296 13.19 9.28 3.54
CA GLY A 296 13.74 9.80 2.27
C GLY A 296 14.14 11.28 2.33
N GLY A 297 14.06 11.90 3.51
CA GLY A 297 14.27 13.33 3.70
C GLY A 297 13.14 14.19 3.16
N TRP A 298 11.90 13.69 3.05
CA TRP A 298 10.75 14.58 2.90
C TRP A 298 10.44 15.21 4.25
N VAL A 299 10.62 16.52 4.36
CA VAL A 299 10.24 17.25 5.56
C VAL A 299 8.71 17.39 5.60
N ASN A 300 8.08 17.03 6.72
CA ASN A 300 6.71 17.41 7.02
C ASN A 300 6.71 18.78 7.70
N GLY A 301 5.88 19.72 7.27
CA GLY A 301 5.72 21.03 7.89
C GLY A 301 4.26 21.48 7.88
N ASP A 302 3.92 22.46 8.71
CA ASP A 302 2.55 22.95 8.87
C ASP A 302 2.05 23.73 7.64
N GLU A 303 2.98 24.35 6.91
CA GLU A 303 2.72 25.02 5.63
C GLU A 303 2.67 23.99 4.48
N MET A 304 1.49 23.89 3.85
CA MET A 304 1.28 23.05 2.66
C MET A 304 1.95 23.64 1.41
N ASP A 305 1.98 24.97 1.29
CA ASP A 305 2.61 25.69 0.19
C ASP A 305 3.88 26.36 0.72
N VAL A 306 5.02 26.16 0.05
CA VAL A 306 6.31 26.76 0.44
C VAL A 306 6.87 27.55 -0.73
N ARG A 307 7.25 28.80 -0.46
CA ARG A 307 7.89 29.67 -1.43
C ARG A 307 9.33 29.23 -1.68
N VAL A 308 9.64 28.93 -2.93
CA VAL A 308 10.98 28.59 -3.41
C VAL A 308 11.59 29.84 -4.02
N GLU A 309 12.61 30.38 -3.36
CA GLU A 309 13.42 31.50 -3.84
C GLU A 309 14.84 31.03 -4.17
N ARG A 310 15.32 31.31 -5.39
CA ARG A 310 16.68 31.00 -5.86
C ARG A 310 17.18 32.06 -6.82
N VAL A 311 18.49 32.30 -6.82
CA VAL A 311 19.19 33.08 -7.83
C VAL A 311 20.13 32.12 -8.56
N GLU A 312 19.97 31.99 -9.87
CA GLU A 312 20.76 31.10 -10.70
C GLU A 312 21.45 31.94 -11.79
N GLU A 313 22.78 31.86 -11.87
CA GLU A 313 23.59 32.60 -12.83
C GLU A 313 24.26 31.64 -13.82
N ILE A 314 24.22 31.96 -15.12
CA ILE A 314 24.93 31.18 -16.13
C ILE A 314 26.40 31.63 -16.20
N THR A 315 27.31 30.71 -15.90
CA THR A 315 28.77 30.94 -15.85
C THR A 315 29.48 30.76 -17.19
N GLY A 316 28.74 30.54 -18.27
CA GLY A 316 29.28 30.33 -19.62
C GLY A 316 29.03 31.51 -20.56
N GLU A 317 29.94 31.73 -21.50
CA GLU A 317 29.87 32.81 -22.50
C GLU A 317 28.73 32.62 -23.54
N ASN A 318 28.15 31.42 -23.61
CA ASN A 318 27.09 31.10 -24.56
C ASN A 318 25.75 31.69 -24.12
N ARG A 319 25.07 32.36 -25.06
CA ARG A 319 23.70 32.87 -24.86
C ARG A 319 22.72 31.72 -24.65
N TRP A 320 22.05 31.71 -23.51
CA TRP A 320 20.95 30.80 -23.22
C TRP A 320 19.64 31.27 -23.87
N ARG A 321 18.79 30.31 -24.22
CA ARG A 321 17.44 30.47 -24.78
C ARG A 321 16.35 30.08 -23.80
N LYS A 322 16.55 29.04 -22.98
CA LYS A 322 15.58 28.60 -21.97
C LYS A 322 16.25 28.19 -20.66
N PHE A 323 15.61 28.58 -19.56
CA PHE A 323 15.90 28.13 -18.20
C PHE A 323 14.72 27.28 -17.68
N GLY A 324 15.03 26.24 -16.93
CA GLY A 324 14.04 25.36 -16.28
C GLY A 324 14.51 24.91 -14.91
N CYS A 325 13.66 25.11 -13.91
CA CYS A 325 13.87 24.73 -12.52
C CYS A 325 12.89 23.62 -12.14
N TYR A 326 13.41 22.54 -11.58
CA TYR A 326 12.68 21.31 -11.33
C TYR A 326 12.84 20.83 -9.89
N VAL A 327 11.76 20.36 -9.29
CA VAL A 327 11.75 19.75 -7.95
C VAL A 327 11.68 18.23 -8.06
N MET A 328 12.30 17.51 -7.11
CA MET A 328 12.13 16.07 -6.98
C MET A 328 10.78 15.76 -6.33
N VAL A 329 10.00 14.88 -6.95
CA VAL A 329 8.68 14.47 -6.48
C VAL A 329 8.66 12.98 -6.19
N GLU A 330 8.23 12.63 -4.98
CA GLU A 330 7.86 11.26 -4.60
C GLU A 330 6.35 11.10 -4.62
N SER A 331 5.84 9.96 -5.06
CA SER A 331 4.39 9.75 -5.20
C SER A 331 3.97 8.36 -4.79
N PHE A 332 3.04 8.30 -3.84
CA PHE A 332 2.34 7.06 -3.55
C PHE A 332 1.13 6.92 -4.47
N SER A 333 1.05 5.81 -5.20
CA SER A 333 -0.15 5.44 -5.96
C SER A 333 -0.80 4.17 -5.38
N LEU A 334 -2.10 4.24 -5.10
CA LEU A 334 -2.93 3.13 -4.66
C LEU A 334 -3.83 2.68 -5.81
N ARG A 335 -3.56 1.50 -6.37
CA ARG A 335 -4.29 0.93 -7.50
C ARG A 335 -5.10 -0.30 -7.09
N ARG A 336 -6.30 -0.43 -7.65
CA ARG A 336 -7.16 -1.61 -7.53
C ARG A 336 -6.55 -2.79 -8.30
N MET A 337 -7.06 -4.00 -8.07
CA MET A 337 -6.58 -5.21 -8.77
C MET A 337 -6.86 -5.20 -10.29
N ASP A 338 -7.79 -4.36 -10.76
CA ASP A 338 -8.05 -4.12 -12.19
C ASP A 338 -7.10 -3.05 -12.80
N GLY A 339 -6.11 -2.58 -12.05
CA GLY A 339 -5.15 -1.55 -12.48
C GLY A 339 -5.63 -0.10 -12.32
N SER A 340 -6.93 0.11 -12.09
CA SER A 340 -7.51 1.46 -11.94
C SER A 340 -6.97 2.18 -10.70
N LEU A 341 -6.75 3.49 -10.83
CA LEU A 341 -6.30 4.32 -9.72
C LEU A 341 -7.44 4.53 -8.73
N ALA A 342 -7.19 4.26 -7.45
CA ALA A 342 -8.10 4.63 -6.36
C ALA A 342 -7.71 5.99 -5.78
N TRP A 343 -6.43 6.13 -5.43
CA TRP A 343 -5.87 7.32 -4.80
C TRP A 343 -4.40 7.50 -5.21
N ARG A 344 -3.95 8.76 -5.28
CA ARG A 344 -2.54 9.13 -5.40
C ARG A 344 -2.26 10.28 -4.43
N SER A 345 -1.03 10.42 -3.96
CA SER A 345 -0.55 11.69 -3.40
C SER A 345 0.88 11.92 -3.83
N ASP A 346 1.13 13.13 -4.34
CA ASP A 346 2.41 13.59 -4.87
C ASP A 346 3.05 14.53 -3.84
N PHE A 347 4.30 14.25 -3.49
CA PHE A 347 5.06 14.86 -2.39
C PHE A 347 6.31 15.54 -2.96
N ARG A 348 6.34 16.87 -2.93
CA ARG A 348 7.43 17.66 -3.49
C ARG A 348 8.51 17.91 -2.43
N HIS A 349 9.76 17.60 -2.77
CA HIS A 349 10.93 17.80 -1.93
C HIS A 349 11.56 19.16 -2.26
N THR A 350 11.11 20.23 -1.60
CA THR A 350 11.62 21.59 -1.83
C THR A 350 13.10 21.77 -1.47
N ASP A 351 13.69 20.84 -0.73
CA ASP A 351 15.12 20.66 -0.47
C ASP A 351 15.90 20.10 -1.68
N LYS A 352 15.22 19.43 -2.63
CA LYS A 352 15.81 18.72 -3.77
C LYS A 352 15.37 19.36 -5.08
N ILE A 353 16.03 20.46 -5.43
CA ILE A 353 15.80 21.23 -6.66
C ILE A 353 17.01 21.11 -7.58
N ARG A 354 16.77 21.04 -8.89
CA ARG A 354 17.80 21.12 -9.94
C ARG A 354 17.35 22.04 -11.06
N CYS A 355 18.30 22.83 -11.56
CA CYS A 355 18.11 23.76 -12.66
C CYS A 355 18.88 23.28 -13.90
N LYS A 356 18.44 23.70 -15.09
CA LYS A 356 19.18 23.52 -16.34
C LYS A 356 18.89 24.63 -17.33
N TRP A 357 19.84 24.81 -18.24
CA TRP A 357 19.87 25.81 -19.29
C TRP A 357 19.90 25.11 -20.66
N GLU A 358 19.31 25.75 -21.67
CA GLU A 358 19.40 25.45 -23.11
C GLU A 358 19.70 26.75 -23.86
#